data_AF-A0A1G9KIQ4-F1
#
_entry.id   AF-A0A1G9KIQ4-F1
#
_cell.length_a   1.000
_cell.length_b   1.000
_cell.length_c   1.000
_cell.angle_alpha   90.00
_cell.angle_beta   90.00
_cell.angle_gamma   90.00
#
_symmetry.space_group_name_H-M   'P 1'
#
loop_
_entity.id
_entity.type
_entity.pdbx_description
1 polymer ?
#
loop_
_entity_poly.entity_id
_entity_poly.type
_entity_poly.pdbx_seq_one_letter_code
_entity_poly.pdbx_strand_id
1 'polypeptide(L)'
;MKYRLLTVALLSSALLSQACQSQSDYASDETGFAESPYETEISPNEPSNENAMYTSTPQPSTPTNGGRVVVMDRGLQMPSGSYVLPQGWQLDQDVATSPQTGQPMRYKMDFWGPKGELVRSLGLGKYMQMMGQNVEQSWQQLIQQKLQGPDVQVVSLGPARRSADQHVPDLIRKTLQGYRIEIYERDVRVNLKGNTSDGLIKMIHAATSPEFGIFFSTAFLAPQGRLQEALSLEKALEQSYQPNPQYQQVMAQINQRVMQQNNASHQQWMQQSQAAHQQRMAMRQQAFDAHQQRMASQQQTFDQQNQQWMNNFRNSGTSAYGTTSGSYDNYTSNDYFNDAMRETTSFNDPSSGYRVQQDGQYDYWYTNGQGDYYGTNDVNFNPSTLQGDWQQAQPLTPGSDGY
;
A
#
# COMPACT_ATOMS: atom_id res chain seq x y z
N MET A 1 14.93 6.40 40.55
CA MET A 1 15.77 7.35 39.78
C MET A 1 15.39 7.21 38.32
N LYS A 2 15.01 8.32 37.67
CA LYS A 2 14.41 8.34 36.32
C LYS A 2 15.50 8.53 35.27
N TYR A 3 15.51 7.65 34.28
CA TYR A 3 16.36 7.71 33.09
C TYR A 3 15.48 8.23 31.91
N ARG A 4 16.03 8.80 30.83
CA ARG A 4 15.37 9.61 29.74
C ARG A 4 15.99 9.54 28.32
N LEU A 5 15.87 8.44 27.59
CA LEU A 5 16.78 8.10 26.48
C LEU A 5 16.60 8.90 25.15
N LEU A 6 17.59 8.81 24.25
CA LEU A 6 17.90 9.67 23.11
C LEU A 6 17.04 9.50 21.83
N THR A 7 16.01 10.34 21.63
CA THR A 7 15.43 10.64 20.28
C THR A 7 14.68 11.98 20.28
N VAL A 8 15.12 12.97 21.05
CA VAL A 8 14.21 13.98 21.62
C VAL A 8 13.99 15.23 20.75
N ALA A 9 14.78 15.47 19.70
CA ALA A 9 14.73 16.77 19.01
C ALA A 9 13.61 16.93 17.97
N LEU A 10 13.09 15.86 17.35
CA LEU A 10 12.14 15.95 16.23
C LEU A 10 10.88 15.08 16.38
N LEU A 11 10.75 14.31 17.46
CA LEU A 11 9.61 13.42 17.67
C LEU A 11 8.27 14.15 17.75
N SER A 12 8.25 15.37 18.27
CA SER A 12 6.99 16.08 18.48
C SER A 12 6.37 16.62 17.18
N SER A 13 7.10 16.69 16.07
CA SER A 13 6.57 17.25 14.82
C SER A 13 6.09 16.22 13.80
N ALA A 14 6.85 15.15 13.58
CA ALA A 14 6.45 14.13 12.61
C ALA A 14 5.19 13.34 13.04
N LEU A 15 4.94 13.23 14.35
CA LEU A 15 3.89 12.36 14.89
C LEU A 15 2.49 12.97 14.90
N LEU A 16 2.38 14.29 15.12
CA LEU A 16 1.07 14.96 15.21
C LEU A 16 0.41 15.16 13.84
N SER A 17 1.17 15.33 12.75
CA SER A 17 0.60 15.46 11.41
C SER A 17 0.14 14.12 10.82
N GLN A 18 0.75 13.01 11.25
CA GLN A 18 0.54 11.69 10.64
C GLN A 18 -0.61 10.90 11.28
N ALA A 19 -0.89 11.09 12.57
CA ALA A 19 -2.05 10.47 13.23
C ALA A 19 -3.40 10.92 12.62
N CYS A 20 -3.48 12.15 12.09
CA CYS A 20 -4.67 12.64 11.39
C CYS A 20 -4.82 12.07 9.97
N GLN A 21 -3.73 11.73 9.28
CA GLN A 21 -3.79 11.11 7.94
C GLN A 21 -4.30 9.67 8.02
N SER A 22 -3.84 8.89 9.00
CA SER A 22 -4.33 7.51 9.14
C SER A 22 -5.82 7.47 9.49
N GLN A 23 -6.35 8.42 10.27
CA GLN A 23 -7.77 8.42 10.64
C GLN A 23 -8.72 8.76 9.47
N SER A 24 -8.28 9.54 8.49
CA SER A 24 -9.11 9.83 7.29
C SER A 24 -9.20 8.65 6.34
N ASP A 25 -8.19 7.76 6.32
CA ASP A 25 -8.16 6.61 5.42
C ASP A 25 -8.98 5.42 5.94
N TYR A 26 -9.29 5.36 7.25
CA TYR A 26 -10.10 4.29 7.85
C TYR A 26 -11.62 4.53 7.79
N ALA A 27 -12.08 5.69 7.31
CA ALA A 27 -13.50 6.03 7.28
C ALA A 27 -14.23 5.60 5.99
N SER A 28 -13.58 4.87 5.07
CA SER A 28 -14.17 4.51 3.77
C SER A 28 -14.48 3.02 3.55
N ASP A 29 -14.18 2.11 4.48
CA ASP A 29 -14.45 0.68 4.30
C ASP A 29 -15.79 0.23 4.90
N GLU A 30 -16.87 0.79 4.35
CA GLU A 30 -18.15 0.09 4.25
C GLU A 30 -18.79 0.49 2.92
N THR A 31 -18.45 -0.22 1.84
CA THR A 31 -19.37 -0.66 0.78
C THR A 31 -18.62 -1.48 -0.26
N GLY A 32 -19.22 -2.62 -0.61
CA GLY A 32 -18.59 -3.74 -1.29
C GLY A 32 -17.95 -3.47 -2.65
N PHE A 33 -16.98 -4.34 -2.93
CA PHE A 33 -16.35 -4.62 -4.20
C PHE A 33 -17.36 -4.63 -5.37
N ALA A 34 -17.12 -3.74 -6.32
CA ALA A 34 -17.41 -3.96 -7.73
C ALA A 34 -16.32 -3.23 -8.52
N GLU A 35 -15.44 -4.01 -9.14
CA GLU A 35 -14.46 -3.52 -10.11
C GLU A 35 -15.18 -2.78 -11.24
N SER A 36 -14.68 -1.62 -11.64
CA SER A 36 -15.07 -0.97 -12.88
C SER A 36 -13.80 -0.45 -13.57
N PRO A 37 -13.63 -0.71 -14.87
CA PRO A 37 -12.50 -0.23 -15.66
C PRO A 37 -12.85 1.15 -16.21
N TYR A 38 -12.26 2.19 -15.65
CA TYR A 38 -12.12 3.46 -16.34
C TYR A 38 -10.71 3.98 -16.08
N GLU A 39 -9.81 3.70 -17.02
CA GLU A 39 -8.59 4.46 -17.20
C GLU A 39 -8.98 5.93 -17.39
N THR A 40 -8.71 6.73 -16.36
CA THR A 40 -8.72 8.18 -16.52
C THR A 40 -7.29 8.58 -16.82
N GLU A 41 -7.03 8.98 -18.07
CA GLU A 41 -5.76 9.56 -18.48
C GLU A 41 -5.39 10.72 -17.55
N ILE A 42 -4.33 10.52 -16.78
CA ILE A 42 -3.70 11.56 -15.98
C ILE A 42 -3.00 12.50 -16.97
N SER A 43 -3.50 13.73 -17.07
CA SER A 43 -2.86 14.82 -17.80
C SER A 43 -1.47 15.10 -17.21
N PRO A 44 -0.37 14.94 -17.96
CA PRO A 44 0.98 15.16 -17.45
C PRO A 44 1.37 16.61 -17.74
N ASN A 45 0.95 17.56 -16.90
CA ASN A 45 1.51 18.92 -16.92
C ASN A 45 1.30 19.64 -15.58
N GLU A 46 2.02 19.19 -14.55
CA GLU A 46 2.52 20.11 -13.52
C GLU A 46 4.05 20.16 -13.62
N PRO A 47 4.66 21.36 -13.68
CA PRO A 47 6.10 21.47 -13.71
C PRO A 47 6.67 21.08 -12.34
N SER A 48 7.34 19.93 -12.29
CA SER A 48 8.20 19.51 -11.18
C SER A 48 9.35 20.51 -11.02
N ASN A 49 9.10 21.59 -10.28
CA ASN A 49 10.11 22.57 -9.90
C ASN A 49 10.77 22.18 -8.56
N GLU A 50 11.07 20.90 -8.37
CA GLU A 50 11.82 20.37 -7.21
C GLU A 50 13.35 20.43 -7.38
N ASN A 51 13.84 21.02 -8.49
CA ASN A 51 15.26 21.30 -8.69
C ASN A 51 15.67 22.72 -8.28
N ALA A 52 15.13 23.23 -7.16
CA ALA A 52 15.89 24.19 -6.38
C ALA A 52 17.04 23.41 -5.71
N MET A 53 18.12 23.19 -6.47
CA MET A 53 19.42 22.76 -5.94
C MET A 53 19.85 23.75 -4.86
N TYR A 54 19.48 23.48 -3.61
CA TYR A 54 20.20 24.02 -2.46
C TYR A 54 21.55 23.32 -2.41
N THR A 55 22.49 23.76 -3.25
CA THR A 55 23.92 23.46 -3.12
C THR A 55 24.47 24.20 -1.89
N SER A 56 23.94 23.90 -0.71
CA SER A 56 24.65 24.18 0.53
C SER A 56 25.77 23.15 0.61
N THR A 57 26.99 23.57 0.26
CA THR A 57 28.21 22.81 0.55
C THR A 57 28.14 22.38 2.01
N PRO A 58 28.38 21.10 2.35
CA PRO A 58 28.41 20.68 3.74
C PRO A 58 29.52 21.46 4.44
N GLN A 59 29.16 22.52 5.16
CA GLN A 59 30.09 23.17 6.06
C GLN A 59 30.47 22.12 7.10
N PRO A 60 31.77 21.76 7.23
CA PRO A 60 32.21 20.82 8.23
C PRO A 60 31.81 21.37 9.59
N SER A 61 31.01 20.60 10.33
CA SER A 61 30.73 20.90 11.73
C SER A 61 32.06 20.92 12.46
N THR A 62 32.45 22.08 13.00
CA THR A 62 33.69 22.24 13.75
C THR A 62 33.67 21.23 14.91
N PRO A 63 34.60 20.27 14.98
CA PRO A 63 34.60 19.27 16.03
C PRO A 63 34.91 19.95 17.38
N THR A 64 33.87 20.17 18.17
CA THR A 64 34.02 20.58 19.57
C THR A 64 34.38 19.37 20.41
N ASN A 65 35.64 19.29 20.85
CA ASN A 65 36.10 18.30 21.82
C ASN A 65 35.39 18.54 23.16
N GLY A 66 34.53 17.61 23.59
CA GLY A 66 33.97 17.56 24.95
C GLY A 66 33.36 18.89 25.41
N GLY A 67 32.13 19.15 25.03
CA GLY A 67 31.46 20.41 25.37
C GLY A 67 30.00 20.41 24.98
N ARG A 68 29.35 21.55 25.21
CA ARG A 68 27.97 21.77 24.74
C ARG A 68 27.97 21.88 23.22
N VAL A 69 27.24 21.00 22.54
CA VAL A 69 27.01 21.05 21.10
C VAL A 69 25.58 21.46 20.82
N VAL A 70 25.39 22.34 19.84
CA VAL A 70 24.07 22.83 19.42
C VAL A 70 23.65 22.08 18.16
N VAL A 71 22.43 21.54 18.16
CA VAL A 71 21.83 20.96 16.96
C VAL A 71 21.15 22.07 16.18
N MET A 72 21.58 22.27 14.93
CA MET A 72 21.02 23.30 14.05
C MET A 72 20.09 22.66 13.03
N ASP A 73 18.83 23.10 13.02
CA ASP A 73 17.90 22.76 11.94
C ASP A 73 18.14 23.73 10.78
N ARG A 74 18.69 23.22 9.68
CA ARG A 74 19.02 24.01 8.49
C ARG A 74 17.80 24.40 7.67
N GLY A 75 16.69 23.66 7.79
CA GLY A 75 15.45 23.99 7.09
C GLY A 75 14.72 25.15 7.73
N LEU A 76 14.81 25.26 9.06
CA LEU A 76 14.25 26.38 9.83
C LEU A 76 15.27 27.45 10.21
N GLN A 77 16.54 27.22 9.87
CA GLN A 77 17.69 28.10 10.18
C GLN A 77 17.78 28.47 11.67
N MET A 78 17.52 27.53 12.57
CA MET A 78 17.52 27.79 14.01
C MET A 78 17.98 26.58 14.84
N PRO A 79 18.47 26.79 16.07
CA PRO A 79 18.81 25.70 16.98
C PRO A 79 17.57 24.88 17.35
N SER A 80 17.60 23.55 17.24
CA SER A 80 16.53 22.68 17.75
C SER A 80 16.74 22.32 19.23
N GLY A 81 18.00 22.25 19.65
CA GLY A 81 18.39 21.96 21.02
C GLY A 81 19.90 21.86 21.17
N SER A 82 20.35 21.40 22.33
CA SER A 82 21.78 21.17 22.57
C SER A 82 22.02 19.95 23.46
N TYR A 83 23.17 19.32 23.30
CA TYR A 83 23.66 18.23 24.14
C TYR A 83 24.95 18.65 24.85
N VAL A 84 25.28 18.03 25.97
CA VAL A 84 26.65 18.05 26.53
C VAL A 84 27.28 16.70 26.22
N LEU A 85 28.31 16.72 25.38
CA LEU A 85 29.02 15.49 25.00
C LEU A 85 30.10 15.14 26.03
N PRO A 86 30.30 13.85 26.35
CA PRO A 86 31.47 13.44 27.13
C PRO A 86 32.77 13.81 26.42
N GLN A 87 33.88 13.86 27.17
CA GLN A 87 35.17 14.23 26.60
C GLN A 87 35.57 13.34 25.42
N GLY A 88 36.03 13.97 24.34
CA GLY A 88 36.47 13.29 23.12
C GLY A 88 35.35 12.85 22.17
N TRP A 89 34.08 12.94 22.58
CA TRP A 89 32.95 12.71 21.69
C TRP A 89 32.68 13.93 20.81
N GLN A 90 32.27 13.67 19.58
CA GLN A 90 31.96 14.67 18.56
C GLN A 90 30.60 14.40 17.93
N LEU A 91 29.93 15.43 17.43
CA LEU A 91 28.66 15.34 16.72
C LEU A 91 28.86 15.78 15.26
N ASP A 92 28.52 14.90 14.33
CA ASP A 92 28.35 15.18 12.91
C ASP A 92 26.85 15.15 12.59
N GLN A 93 26.32 16.26 12.10
CA GLN A 93 24.89 16.47 11.92
C GLN A 93 24.55 17.12 10.57
N ASP A 94 23.42 16.70 10.00
CA ASP A 94 22.74 17.38 8.90
C ASP A 94 21.24 17.19 9.09
N VAL A 95 20.63 18.15 9.79
CA VAL A 95 19.20 18.16 10.10
C VAL A 95 18.55 19.31 9.37
N ALA A 96 17.45 19.04 8.67
CA ALA A 96 16.64 20.07 8.02
C ALA A 96 15.17 19.69 8.05
N THR A 97 14.32 20.58 8.53
CA THR A 97 12.86 20.41 8.55
C THR A 97 12.21 21.31 7.52
N SER A 98 11.24 20.79 6.77
CA SER A 98 10.45 21.62 5.85
C SER A 98 9.57 22.59 6.65
N PRO A 99 9.66 23.91 6.43
CA PRO A 99 8.77 24.88 7.06
C PRO A 99 7.31 24.77 6.58
N GLN A 100 7.07 24.07 5.46
CA GLN A 100 5.74 23.84 4.90
C GLN A 100 5.07 22.64 5.56
N THR A 101 5.76 21.50 5.67
CA THR A 101 5.15 20.23 6.10
C THR A 101 5.50 19.83 7.52
N GLY A 102 6.50 20.45 8.13
CA GLY A 102 7.05 20.06 9.43
C GLY A 102 7.81 18.72 9.41
N GLN A 103 7.95 18.10 8.23
CA GLN A 103 8.64 16.83 8.06
C GLN A 103 10.16 17.03 7.87
N PRO A 104 10.98 16.06 8.30
CA PRO A 104 12.41 16.09 8.04
C PRO A 104 12.69 15.93 6.52
N MET A 105 13.38 16.90 5.94
CA MET A 105 13.93 16.84 4.57
C MET A 105 15.27 16.11 4.55
N ARG A 106 16.08 16.35 5.59
CA ARG A 106 17.38 15.70 5.80
C ARG A 106 17.54 15.40 7.27
N TYR A 107 18.11 14.22 7.56
CA TYR A 107 18.34 13.80 8.92
C TYR A 107 19.57 12.91 8.99
N LYS A 108 20.63 13.46 9.58
CA LYS A 108 21.85 12.77 10.00
C LYS A 108 22.24 13.25 11.38
N MET A 109 22.47 12.32 12.29
CA MET A 109 22.94 12.55 13.65
C MET A 109 23.89 11.42 14.03
N ASP A 110 25.19 11.67 13.86
CA ASP A 110 26.28 10.74 14.11
C ASP A 110 27.12 11.25 15.28
N PHE A 111 27.17 10.50 16.37
CA PHE A 111 28.07 10.77 17.49
C PHE A 111 29.30 9.87 17.38
N TRP A 112 30.46 10.48 17.21
CA TRP A 112 31.73 9.78 17.08
C TRP A 112 32.47 9.78 18.40
N GLY A 113 32.86 8.60 18.86
CA GLY A 113 33.66 8.42 20.06
C GLY A 113 35.16 8.53 19.77
N PRO A 114 35.96 8.88 20.79
CA PRO A 114 37.40 9.12 20.63
C PRO A 114 38.20 7.86 20.28
N LYS A 115 37.61 6.66 20.39
CA LYS A 115 38.30 5.39 20.13
C LYS A 115 37.65 4.61 18.99
N GLY A 116 36.93 5.31 18.12
CA GLY A 116 36.30 4.73 16.94
C GLY A 116 34.88 4.20 17.17
N GLU A 117 34.23 4.58 18.27
CA GLU A 117 32.80 4.33 18.47
C GLU A 117 31.95 5.20 17.55
N LEU A 118 30.78 4.71 17.14
CA LEU A 118 29.77 5.46 16.40
C LEU A 118 28.39 5.16 16.98
N VAL A 119 27.68 6.21 17.40
CA VAL A 119 26.24 6.14 17.68
C VAL A 119 25.50 6.93 16.61
N ARG A 120 24.71 6.23 15.78
CA ARG A 120 24.01 6.80 14.64
C ARG A 120 22.50 6.68 14.82
N SER A 121 21.79 7.79 14.69
CA SER A 121 20.33 7.74 14.56
C SER A 121 19.96 7.33 13.13
N LEU A 122 19.20 6.25 12.98
CA LEU A 122 18.68 5.78 11.69
C LEU A 122 17.36 6.47 11.31
N GLY A 123 16.81 7.28 12.21
CA GLY A 123 15.60 8.06 12.00
C GLY A 123 14.31 7.30 12.30
N LEU A 124 13.21 7.86 11.80
CA LEU A 124 11.85 7.32 11.90
C LEU A 124 11.61 6.36 10.74
N GLY A 125 11.13 5.15 11.05
CA GLY A 125 10.48 4.25 10.11
C GLY A 125 9.00 4.13 10.41
N LYS A 126 8.23 3.71 9.41
CA LYS A 126 6.81 3.40 9.51
C LYS A 126 6.53 2.09 8.79
N TYR A 127 5.49 1.39 9.20
CA TYR A 127 5.00 0.21 8.50
C TYR A 127 3.47 0.22 8.47
N MET A 128 2.93 -0.43 7.45
CA MET A 128 1.50 -0.61 7.30
C MET A 128 1.25 -1.96 6.60
N GLN A 129 0.63 -2.90 7.30
CA GLN A 129 0.47 -4.27 6.81
C GLN A 129 -0.43 -4.35 5.57
N MET A 130 -1.41 -3.46 5.41
CA MET A 130 -2.23 -3.41 4.20
C MET A 130 -1.42 -3.08 2.93
N MET A 131 -0.26 -2.44 3.08
CA MET A 131 0.70 -2.23 1.99
C MET A 131 1.69 -3.40 1.83
N GLY A 132 1.43 -4.54 2.47
CA GLY A 132 2.29 -5.73 2.44
C GLY A 132 3.58 -5.61 3.24
N GLN A 133 3.74 -4.57 4.08
CA GLN A 133 4.95 -4.33 4.85
C GLN A 133 4.71 -4.54 6.35
N ASN A 134 5.43 -5.49 6.93
CA ASN A 134 5.47 -5.66 8.39
C ASN A 134 6.61 -4.83 9.02
N VAL A 135 6.59 -4.73 10.36
CA VAL A 135 7.58 -3.96 11.13
C VAL A 135 9.01 -4.46 10.90
N GLU A 136 9.20 -5.78 10.82
CA GLU A 136 10.51 -6.42 10.69
C GLU A 136 11.16 -6.10 9.34
N GLN A 137 10.38 -6.21 8.26
CA GLN A 137 10.79 -5.84 6.90
C GLN A 137 11.11 -4.36 6.79
N SER A 138 10.23 -3.51 7.32
CA SER A 138 10.39 -2.05 7.29
C SER A 138 11.63 -1.62 8.08
N TRP A 139 11.89 -2.25 9.22
CA TRP A 139 13.07 -1.97 10.03
C TRP A 139 14.35 -2.43 9.34
N GLN A 140 14.36 -3.62 8.73
CA GLN A 140 15.49 -4.10 7.95
C GLN A 140 15.80 -3.18 6.75
N GLN A 141 14.77 -2.72 6.03
CA GLN A 141 14.95 -1.74 4.95
C GLN A 141 15.54 -0.42 5.47
N LEU A 142 15.05 0.10 6.60
CA LEU A 142 15.59 1.31 7.22
C LEU A 142 17.07 1.13 7.57
N ILE A 143 17.45 0.00 8.17
CA ILE A 143 18.86 -0.30 8.51
C ILE A 143 19.71 -0.31 7.25
N GLN A 144 19.31 -1.04 6.21
CA GLN A 144 20.07 -1.10 4.96
C GLN A 144 20.22 0.27 4.31
N GLN A 145 19.17 1.09 4.31
CA GLN A 145 19.19 2.42 3.71
C GLN A 145 20.02 3.44 4.50
N LYS A 146 19.96 3.40 5.84
CA LYS A 146 20.46 4.48 6.71
C LYS A 146 21.74 4.15 7.44
N LEU A 147 22.04 2.87 7.66
CA LEU A 147 23.29 2.46 8.29
C LEU A 147 24.42 2.38 7.26
N GLN A 148 24.13 1.85 6.07
CA GLN A 148 25.09 1.73 4.98
C GLN A 148 25.58 3.12 4.52
N GLY A 149 26.88 3.29 4.37
CA GLY A 149 27.48 4.54 3.91
C GLY A 149 28.98 4.43 3.67
N PRO A 150 29.66 5.53 3.34
CA PRO A 150 31.10 5.53 3.05
C PRO A 150 31.94 5.07 4.26
N ASP A 151 31.49 5.41 5.48
CA ASP A 151 32.17 5.03 6.72
C ASP A 151 31.73 3.69 7.29
N VAL A 152 30.59 3.13 6.85
CA VAL A 152 29.96 1.97 7.47
C VAL A 152 29.45 1.00 6.41
N GLN A 153 29.99 -0.21 6.40
CA GLN A 153 29.49 -1.30 5.56
C GLN A 153 28.92 -2.41 6.44
N VAL A 154 27.66 -2.76 6.26
CA VAL A 154 27.03 -3.84 7.04
C VAL A 154 27.57 -5.19 6.56
N VAL A 155 28.17 -5.95 7.48
CA VAL A 155 28.72 -7.29 7.22
C VAL A 155 27.67 -8.35 7.55
N SER A 156 27.04 -8.25 8.71
CA SER A 156 25.95 -9.14 9.09
C SER A 156 24.96 -8.48 10.06
N LEU A 157 23.73 -8.96 10.01
CA LEU A 157 22.62 -8.56 10.86
C LEU A 157 22.07 -9.80 11.58
N GLY A 158 22.00 -9.72 12.91
CA GLY A 158 21.39 -10.75 13.74
C GLY A 158 19.86 -10.74 13.69
N PRO A 159 19.22 -11.77 14.27
CA PRO A 159 17.77 -11.82 14.39
C PRO A 159 17.27 -10.72 15.33
N ALA A 160 16.07 -10.19 15.06
CA ALA A 160 15.38 -9.32 15.99
C ALA A 160 15.06 -10.06 17.29
N ARG A 161 15.31 -9.41 18.42
CA ARG A 161 14.85 -9.87 19.73
C ARG A 161 14.27 -8.70 20.51
N ARG A 162 13.38 -9.01 21.46
CA ARG A 162 12.94 -8.01 22.42
C ARG A 162 14.12 -7.60 23.31
N SER A 163 14.33 -6.31 23.50
CA SER A 163 15.42 -5.83 24.35
C SER A 163 15.17 -6.18 25.81
N ALA A 164 16.23 -6.54 26.53
CA ALA A 164 16.15 -6.69 27.99
C ALA A 164 15.90 -5.34 28.69
N ASP A 165 16.32 -4.25 28.04
CA ASP A 165 16.05 -2.89 28.48
C ASP A 165 14.78 -2.35 27.80
N GLN A 166 13.68 -2.28 28.55
CA GLN A 166 12.41 -1.70 28.09
C GLN A 166 12.26 -0.24 28.53
N HIS A 167 13.36 0.44 28.86
CA HIS A 167 13.34 1.84 29.25
C HIS A 167 13.00 2.74 28.07
N VAL A 168 11.81 3.34 28.12
CA VAL A 168 11.35 4.34 27.14
C VAL A 168 11.57 5.74 27.72
N PRO A 169 12.18 6.67 26.97
CA PRO A 169 12.38 8.04 27.43
C PRO A 169 11.07 8.75 27.80
N ASP A 170 11.09 9.60 28.82
CA ASP A 170 9.92 10.40 29.23
C ASP A 170 9.33 11.22 28.07
N LEU A 171 10.17 11.84 27.22
CA LEU A 171 9.64 12.61 26.08
C LEU A 171 8.93 11.70 25.09
N ILE A 172 9.52 10.55 24.75
CA ILE A 172 8.90 9.59 23.83
C ILE A 172 7.58 9.11 24.42
N ARG A 173 7.58 8.70 25.69
CA ARG A 173 6.37 8.26 26.39
C ARG A 173 5.29 9.34 26.43
N LYS A 174 5.66 10.62 26.61
CA LYS A 174 4.73 11.75 26.58
C LYS A 174 4.18 12.01 25.16
N THR A 175 5.03 11.85 24.14
CA THR A 175 4.65 12.11 22.74
C THR A 175 3.79 10.97 22.17
N LEU A 176 4.05 9.74 22.62
CA LEU A 176 3.39 8.51 22.16
C LEU A 176 2.38 7.99 23.20
N GLN A 177 1.74 8.90 23.94
CA GLN A 177 0.66 8.50 24.85
C GLN A 177 -0.45 7.81 24.05
N GLY A 178 -0.87 6.63 24.51
CA GLY A 178 -1.87 5.79 23.83
C GLY A 178 -1.29 4.73 22.88
N TYR A 179 0.00 4.77 22.56
CA TYR A 179 0.65 3.73 21.77
C TYR A 179 1.11 2.57 22.65
N ARG A 180 1.07 1.34 22.10
CA ARG A 180 1.81 0.21 22.67
C ARG A 180 3.28 0.37 22.30
N ILE A 181 4.14 0.53 23.30
CA ILE A 181 5.59 0.74 23.10
C ILE A 181 6.36 -0.52 23.46
N GLU A 182 7.17 -0.99 22.53
CA GLU A 182 8.01 -2.18 22.65
C GLU A 182 9.43 -1.83 22.17
N ILE A 183 10.46 -2.33 22.88
CA ILE A 183 11.85 -2.12 22.45
C ILE A 183 12.40 -3.44 21.92
N TYR A 184 12.94 -3.39 20.71
CA TYR A 184 13.62 -4.48 20.05
C TYR A 184 15.08 -4.13 19.79
N GLU A 185 15.91 -5.16 19.65
CA GLU A 185 17.32 -5.01 19.35
C GLU A 185 17.81 -6.11 18.41
N ARG A 186 18.90 -5.81 17.71
CA ARG A 186 19.62 -6.75 16.84
C ARG A 186 21.10 -6.53 16.99
N ASP A 187 21.86 -7.61 17.05
CA ASP A 187 23.32 -7.53 16.90
C ASP A 187 23.65 -7.19 15.44
N VAL A 188 24.70 -6.41 15.23
CA VAL A 188 25.19 -6.07 13.90
C VAL A 188 26.71 -6.17 13.89
N ARG A 189 27.26 -6.69 12.80
CA ARG A 189 28.69 -6.58 12.51
C ARG A 189 28.86 -5.68 11.31
N VAL A 190 29.78 -4.72 11.41
CA VAL A 190 30.05 -3.75 10.35
C VAL A 190 31.55 -3.62 10.10
N ASN A 191 31.90 -3.16 8.91
CA ASN A 191 33.19 -2.53 8.67
C ASN A 191 33.01 -1.02 8.87
N LEU A 192 33.59 -0.49 9.95
CA LEU A 192 33.57 0.92 10.32
C LEU A 192 34.94 1.53 9.98
N LYS A 193 35.00 2.38 8.95
CA LYS A 193 36.23 3.04 8.46
C LYS A 193 37.40 2.07 8.23
N GLY A 194 37.12 0.91 7.64
CA GLY A 194 38.12 -0.13 7.35
C GLY A 194 38.28 -1.18 8.46
N ASN A 195 37.74 -0.96 9.66
CA ASN A 195 37.89 -1.86 10.80
C ASN A 195 36.62 -2.62 11.14
N THR A 196 36.74 -3.92 11.39
CA THR A 196 35.61 -4.72 11.88
C THR A 196 35.17 -4.22 13.26
N SER A 197 33.88 -3.91 13.38
CA SER A 197 33.24 -3.47 14.62
C SER A 197 32.00 -4.31 14.87
N ASP A 198 31.76 -4.64 16.14
CA ASP A 198 30.51 -5.22 16.58
C ASP A 198 29.58 -4.10 17.06
N GLY A 199 28.29 -4.36 17.07
CA GLY A 199 27.30 -3.36 17.39
C GLY A 199 25.94 -3.92 17.76
N LEU A 200 25.08 -3.00 18.19
CA LEU A 200 23.69 -3.24 18.51
C LEU A 200 22.85 -2.19 17.80
N ILE A 201 21.76 -2.59 17.16
CA ILE A 201 20.75 -1.68 16.64
C ILE A 201 19.53 -1.82 17.55
N LYS A 202 19.14 -0.72 18.21
CA LYS A 202 17.91 -0.66 19.01
C LYS A 202 16.79 -0.06 18.19
N MET A 203 15.57 -0.53 18.42
CA MET A 203 14.33 0.00 17.88
C MET A 203 13.35 0.27 19.02
N ILE A 204 12.85 1.50 19.09
CA ILE A 204 11.67 1.84 19.89
C ILE A 204 10.48 1.80 18.97
N HIS A 205 9.70 0.73 19.06
CA HIS A 205 8.50 0.50 18.27
C HIS A 205 7.28 1.03 19.02
N ALA A 206 6.45 1.81 18.34
CA ALA A 206 5.20 2.31 18.87
C ALA A 206 4.07 2.00 17.88
N ALA A 207 3.13 1.17 18.32
CA ALA A 207 2.00 0.70 17.52
C ALA A 207 0.69 1.27 18.04
N THR A 208 -0.19 1.69 17.14
CA THR A 208 -1.61 1.96 17.47
C THR A 208 -2.47 0.73 17.24
N SER A 209 -2.06 -0.15 16.32
CA SER A 209 -2.69 -1.44 16.04
C SER A 209 -1.64 -2.47 15.60
N PRO A 210 -1.97 -3.77 15.52
CA PRO A 210 -1.05 -4.77 14.95
C PRO A 210 -0.60 -4.42 13.52
N GLU A 211 -1.46 -3.78 12.74
CA GLU A 211 -1.30 -3.51 11.31
C GLU A 211 -0.54 -2.22 11.01
N PHE A 212 -0.55 -1.24 11.92
CA PHE A 212 0.08 0.06 11.71
C PHE A 212 0.90 0.52 12.92
N GLY A 213 2.08 1.06 12.62
CA GLY A 213 2.92 1.67 13.62
C GLY A 213 4.12 2.36 13.04
N ILE A 214 4.88 2.91 13.97
CA ILE A 214 6.06 3.72 13.74
C ILE A 214 7.18 3.19 14.62
N PHE A 215 8.42 3.46 14.23
CA PHE A 215 9.55 3.08 15.04
C PHE A 215 10.73 4.03 14.86
N PHE A 216 11.53 4.14 15.91
CA PHE A 216 12.77 4.90 15.91
C PHE A 216 13.92 3.95 16.09
N SER A 217 14.96 4.08 15.28
CA SER A 217 16.11 3.18 15.39
C SER A 217 17.42 3.92 15.56
N THR A 218 18.29 3.35 16.38
CA THR A 218 19.63 3.86 16.68
C THR A 218 20.62 2.72 16.62
N ALA A 219 21.70 2.90 15.87
CA ALA A 219 22.81 1.97 15.80
C ALA A 219 23.93 2.40 16.76
N PHE A 220 24.42 1.45 17.55
CA PHE A 220 25.56 1.58 18.46
C PHE A 220 26.65 0.67 17.92
N LEU A 221 27.72 1.26 17.39
CA LEU A 221 28.84 0.55 16.78
C LEU A 221 30.10 0.87 17.57
N ALA A 222 30.91 -0.16 17.86
CA ALA A 222 32.17 0.05 18.54
C ALA A 222 33.19 -1.02 18.12
N PRO A 223 34.49 -0.73 18.25
CA PRO A 223 35.51 -1.76 18.19
C PRO A 223 35.23 -2.87 19.21
N GLN A 224 35.75 -4.07 18.94
CA GLN A 224 35.51 -5.24 19.77
C GLN A 224 35.81 -4.94 21.26
N GLY A 225 34.87 -5.33 22.13
CA GLY A 225 34.98 -5.12 23.57
C GLY A 225 34.62 -3.71 24.08
N ARG A 226 34.17 -2.79 23.21
CA ARG A 226 33.83 -1.39 23.56
C ARG A 226 32.36 -0.99 23.40
N LEU A 227 31.48 -1.95 23.11
CA LEU A 227 30.07 -1.67 22.86
C LEU A 227 29.40 -0.98 24.07
N GLN A 228 29.83 -1.32 25.28
CA GLN A 228 29.27 -0.73 26.49
C GLN A 228 29.54 0.78 26.60
N GLU A 229 30.69 1.26 26.12
CA GLU A 229 30.98 2.69 26.06
C GLU A 229 30.04 3.42 25.09
N ALA A 230 29.78 2.85 23.91
CA ALA A 230 28.82 3.41 22.95
C ALA A 230 27.39 3.43 23.53
N LEU A 231 26.98 2.38 24.25
CA LEU A 231 25.69 2.34 24.95
C LEU A 231 25.64 3.33 26.12
N SER A 232 26.75 3.59 26.82
CA SER A 232 26.76 4.55 27.93
C SER A 232 26.53 6.00 27.47
N LEU A 233 26.96 6.33 26.24
CA LEU A 233 26.70 7.63 25.64
C LEU A 233 25.20 7.92 25.54
N GLU A 234 24.42 6.89 25.23
CA GLU A 234 22.97 6.94 25.09
C GLU A 234 22.32 7.65 26.29
N LYS A 235 22.71 7.23 27.49
CA LYS A 235 22.28 7.78 28.78
C LYS A 235 22.85 9.18 29.05
N ALA A 236 24.10 9.43 28.67
CA ALA A 236 24.74 10.73 28.87
C ALA A 236 24.07 11.84 28.04
N LEU A 237 23.80 11.55 26.76
CA LEU A 237 23.13 12.47 25.86
C LEU A 237 21.68 12.76 26.29
N GLU A 238 21.02 11.72 26.79
CA GLU A 238 19.71 11.80 27.41
C GLU A 238 19.63 12.80 28.56
N GLN A 239 20.60 12.75 29.47
CA GLN A 239 20.63 13.57 30.68
C GLN A 239 21.01 15.01 30.35
N SER A 240 21.74 15.21 29.25
CA SER A 240 22.28 16.50 28.87
C SER A 240 21.44 17.27 27.84
N TYR A 241 20.42 16.64 27.25
CA TYR A 241 19.62 17.30 26.23
C TYR A 241 18.84 18.50 26.80
N GLN A 242 19.07 19.66 26.21
CA GLN A 242 18.36 20.89 26.50
C GLN A 242 17.59 21.32 25.25
N PRO A 243 16.24 21.20 25.23
CA PRO A 243 15.44 21.63 24.09
C PRO A 243 15.48 23.15 23.92
N ASN A 244 15.30 23.64 22.70
CA ASN A 244 15.05 25.05 22.44
C ASN A 244 13.52 25.34 22.48
N PRO A 245 13.00 26.12 23.46
CA PRO A 245 11.58 26.45 23.51
C PRO A 245 11.07 27.21 22.28
N GLN A 246 11.88 28.06 21.65
CA GLN A 246 11.47 28.77 20.44
C GLN A 246 11.29 27.81 19.26
N TYR A 247 12.15 26.81 19.13
CA TYR A 247 12.01 25.77 18.12
C TYR A 247 10.73 24.97 18.32
N GLN A 248 10.42 24.58 19.56
CA GLN A 248 9.18 23.86 19.88
C GLN A 248 7.94 24.69 19.51
N GLN A 249 7.97 26.01 19.75
CA GLN A 249 6.89 26.90 19.35
C GLN A 249 6.73 26.98 17.83
N VAL A 250 7.82 27.11 17.08
CA VAL A 250 7.79 27.12 15.60
C VAL A 250 7.25 25.80 15.07
N MET A 251 7.71 24.66 15.59
CA MET A 251 7.18 23.35 15.19
C MET A 251 5.70 23.19 15.52
N ALA A 252 5.25 23.65 16.68
CA ALA A 252 3.82 23.62 17.03
C ALA A 252 2.98 24.44 16.05
N GLN A 253 3.47 25.63 15.63
CA GLN A 253 2.79 26.46 14.64
C GLN A 253 2.74 25.82 13.26
N ILE A 254 3.86 25.21 12.81
CA ILE A 254 3.90 24.48 11.53
C ILE A 254 2.90 23.33 11.56
N ASN A 255 2.90 22.50 12.61
CA ASN A 255 1.98 21.38 12.74
C ASN A 255 0.52 21.84 12.75
N GLN A 256 0.21 22.93 13.47
CA GLN A 256 -1.14 23.48 13.50
C GLN A 256 -1.60 23.93 12.11
N ARG A 257 -0.71 24.58 11.35
CA ARG A 257 -0.99 24.99 9.96
C ARG A 257 -1.22 23.78 9.05
N VAL A 258 -0.34 22.77 9.12
CA VAL A 258 -0.46 21.53 8.33
C VAL A 258 -1.77 20.81 8.64
N MET A 259 -2.14 20.71 9.93
CA MET A 259 -3.40 20.11 10.34
C MET A 259 -4.61 20.88 9.80
N GLN A 260 -4.59 22.22 9.85
CA GLN A 260 -5.66 23.05 9.27
C GLN A 260 -5.78 22.86 7.76
N GLN A 261 -4.64 22.81 7.06
CA GLN A 261 -4.59 22.56 5.62
C GLN A 261 -5.14 21.17 5.28
N ASN A 262 -4.71 20.14 5.98
CA ASN A 262 -5.19 18.78 5.78
C ASN A 262 -6.70 18.67 6.03
N ASN A 263 -7.21 19.32 7.08
CA ASN A 263 -8.65 19.35 7.36
C ASN A 263 -9.43 20.08 6.26
N ALA A 264 -8.92 21.19 5.75
CA ALA A 264 -9.56 21.92 4.65
C ALA A 264 -9.59 21.07 3.35
N SER A 265 -8.46 20.45 3.00
CA SER A 265 -8.38 19.55 1.85
C SER A 265 -9.30 18.35 2.00
N HIS A 266 -9.38 17.76 3.20
CA HIS A 266 -10.27 16.64 3.48
C HIS A 266 -11.75 17.06 3.37
N GLN A 267 -12.13 18.23 3.87
CA GLN A 267 -13.50 18.75 3.70
C GLN A 267 -13.86 18.97 2.22
N GLN A 268 -12.93 19.49 1.42
CA GLN A 268 -13.12 19.64 -0.02
C GLN A 268 -13.27 18.29 -0.71
N TRP A 269 -12.42 17.32 -0.37
CA TRP A 269 -12.51 15.95 -0.89
C TRP A 269 -13.85 15.30 -0.54
N MET A 270 -14.33 15.44 0.71
CA MET A 270 -15.63 14.91 1.12
C MET A 270 -16.79 15.53 0.32
N GLN A 271 -16.77 16.84 0.07
CA GLN A 271 -17.81 17.52 -0.73
C GLN A 271 -17.82 17.02 -2.18
N GLN A 272 -16.64 16.89 -2.79
CA GLN A 272 -16.50 16.37 -4.15
C GLN A 272 -16.91 14.89 -4.23
N SER A 273 -16.52 14.09 -3.24
CA SER A 273 -16.87 12.66 -3.16
C SER A 273 -18.38 12.47 -3.03
N GLN A 274 -19.07 13.28 -2.23
CA GLN A 274 -20.54 13.24 -2.12
C GLN A 274 -21.23 13.63 -3.43
N ALA A 275 -20.76 14.67 -4.12
CA ALA A 275 -21.31 15.07 -5.42
C ALA A 275 -21.11 13.97 -6.47
N ALA A 276 -19.92 13.38 -6.55
CA ALA A 276 -19.62 12.26 -7.44
C ALA A 276 -20.47 11.02 -7.10
N HIS A 277 -20.68 10.74 -5.81
CA HIS A 277 -21.57 9.66 -5.37
C HIS A 277 -23.02 9.88 -5.81
N GLN A 278 -23.56 11.10 -5.67
CA GLN A 278 -24.92 11.42 -6.14
C GLN A 278 -25.07 11.24 -7.66
N GLN A 279 -24.06 11.66 -8.44
CA GLN A 279 -24.05 11.43 -9.89
C GLN A 279 -24.03 9.94 -10.23
N ARG A 280 -23.20 9.14 -9.55
CA ARG A 280 -23.18 7.68 -9.73
C ARG A 280 -24.52 7.04 -9.38
N MET A 281 -25.18 7.49 -8.32
CA MET A 281 -26.50 6.98 -7.94
C MET A 281 -27.57 7.35 -8.98
N ALA A 282 -27.57 8.58 -9.51
CA ALA A 282 -28.47 8.98 -10.59
C ALA A 282 -28.26 8.15 -11.86
N MET A 283 -27.00 7.92 -12.26
CA MET A 283 -26.69 7.05 -13.40
C MET A 283 -27.10 5.60 -13.16
N ARG A 284 -26.88 5.06 -11.95
CA ARG A 284 -27.33 3.72 -11.58
C ARG A 284 -28.85 3.59 -11.62
N GLN A 285 -29.59 4.60 -11.16
CA GLN A 285 -31.04 4.60 -11.24
C GLN A 285 -31.52 4.60 -12.69
N GLN A 286 -30.95 5.45 -13.54
CA GLN A 286 -31.30 5.46 -14.97
C GLN A 286 -30.99 4.13 -15.66
N ALA A 287 -29.85 3.53 -15.35
CA ALA A 287 -29.47 2.22 -15.88
C ALA A 287 -30.43 1.12 -15.39
N PHE A 288 -30.86 1.18 -14.12
CA PHE A 288 -31.86 0.26 -13.57
C PHE A 288 -33.21 0.43 -14.24
N ASP A 289 -33.69 1.65 -14.41
CA ASP A 289 -34.98 1.94 -15.07
C ASP A 289 -34.96 1.47 -16.54
N ALA A 290 -33.86 1.72 -17.26
CA ALA A 290 -33.66 1.23 -18.62
C ALA A 290 -33.56 -0.31 -18.68
N HIS A 291 -32.99 -0.95 -17.66
CA HIS A 291 -32.98 -2.40 -17.54
C HIS A 291 -34.40 -2.95 -17.29
N GLN A 292 -35.17 -2.34 -16.38
CA GLN A 292 -36.57 -2.71 -16.12
C GLN A 292 -37.45 -2.56 -17.37
N GLN A 293 -37.28 -1.49 -18.15
CA GLN A 293 -38.00 -1.31 -19.41
C GLN A 293 -37.63 -2.38 -20.44
N ARG A 294 -36.34 -2.73 -20.54
CA ARG A 294 -35.90 -3.84 -21.39
C ARG A 294 -36.53 -5.16 -20.95
N MET A 295 -36.55 -5.46 -19.65
CA MET A 295 -37.19 -6.67 -19.12
C MET A 295 -38.70 -6.70 -19.38
N ALA A 296 -39.41 -5.59 -19.21
CA ALA A 296 -40.83 -5.50 -19.54
C ALA A 296 -41.10 -5.69 -21.04
N SER A 297 -40.27 -5.12 -21.91
CA SER A 297 -40.38 -5.33 -23.36
C SER A 297 -40.08 -6.77 -23.78
N GLN A 298 -39.12 -7.42 -23.12
CA GLN A 298 -38.84 -8.84 -23.32
C GLN A 298 -39.99 -9.72 -22.85
N GLN A 299 -40.58 -9.44 -21.69
CA GLN A 299 -41.77 -10.16 -21.21
C GLN A 299 -42.94 -10.04 -22.19
N GLN A 300 -43.22 -8.83 -22.70
CA GLN A 300 -44.27 -8.65 -23.71
C GLN A 300 -43.98 -9.40 -25.01
N THR A 301 -42.72 -9.41 -25.44
CA THR A 301 -42.29 -10.16 -26.63
C THR A 301 -42.42 -11.66 -26.41
N PHE A 302 -42.02 -12.15 -25.24
CA PHE A 302 -42.15 -13.55 -24.84
C PHE A 302 -43.61 -13.96 -24.75
N ASP A 303 -44.49 -13.14 -24.15
CA ASP A 303 -45.93 -13.40 -24.07
C ASP A 303 -46.58 -13.43 -25.45
N GLN A 304 -46.19 -12.54 -26.38
CA GLN A 304 -46.68 -12.57 -27.76
C GLN A 304 -46.22 -13.83 -28.50
N GLN A 305 -44.95 -14.21 -28.36
CA GLN A 305 -44.43 -15.45 -28.93
C GLN A 305 -45.11 -16.68 -28.33
N ASN A 306 -45.36 -16.68 -27.02
CA ASN A 306 -46.05 -17.76 -26.32
C ASN A 306 -47.53 -17.84 -26.72
N GLN A 307 -48.21 -16.71 -26.94
CA GLN A 307 -49.58 -16.69 -27.46
C GLN A 307 -49.63 -17.19 -28.91
N GLN A 308 -48.66 -16.84 -29.75
CA GLN A 308 -48.56 -17.37 -31.12
C GLN A 308 -48.30 -18.88 -31.11
N TRP A 309 -47.41 -19.36 -30.23
CA TRP A 309 -47.18 -20.79 -30.02
C TRP A 309 -48.45 -21.50 -29.54
N MET A 310 -49.16 -20.96 -28.54
CA MET A 310 -50.44 -21.50 -28.05
C MET A 310 -51.54 -21.49 -29.11
N ASN A 311 -51.62 -20.46 -29.95
CA ASN A 311 -52.59 -20.38 -31.05
C ASN A 311 -52.25 -21.41 -32.14
N ASN A 312 -50.98 -21.59 -32.48
CA ASN A 312 -50.54 -22.62 -33.41
C ASN A 312 -50.78 -24.02 -32.84
N PHE A 313 -50.54 -24.23 -31.54
CA PHE A 313 -50.79 -25.48 -30.83
C PHE A 313 -52.31 -25.81 -30.73
N ARG A 314 -53.17 -24.79 -30.60
CA ARG A 314 -54.64 -24.94 -30.61
C ARG A 314 -55.23 -25.10 -32.01
N ASN A 315 -54.65 -24.50 -33.04
CA ASN A 315 -55.06 -24.68 -34.44
C ASN A 315 -54.49 -25.96 -35.07
N SER A 316 -53.39 -26.49 -34.56
CA SER A 316 -52.95 -27.86 -34.87
C SER A 316 -53.79 -28.83 -34.04
N GLY A 317 -54.93 -29.26 -34.58
CA GLY A 317 -55.81 -30.27 -33.98
C GLY A 317 -55.18 -31.67 -33.88
N THR A 318 -54.03 -31.79 -33.22
CA THR A 318 -53.32 -33.06 -33.01
C THR A 318 -53.56 -33.55 -31.60
N SER A 319 -54.56 -34.43 -31.48
CA SER A 319 -54.72 -35.36 -30.37
C SER A 319 -53.42 -36.11 -30.11
N ALA A 320 -53.01 -36.10 -28.85
CA ALA A 320 -51.94 -36.91 -28.31
C ALA A 320 -52.30 -38.41 -28.38
N TYR A 321 -51.81 -39.13 -29.39
CA TYR A 321 -51.45 -40.55 -29.26
C TYR A 321 -50.67 -41.06 -30.48
N GLY A 322 -49.44 -41.54 -30.26
CA GLY A 322 -48.75 -42.46 -31.14
C GLY A 322 -47.92 -41.83 -32.26
N THR A 323 -46.60 -41.78 -32.08
CA THR A 323 -45.70 -42.88 -32.48
C THR A 323 -44.26 -42.37 -32.36
N THR A 324 -43.46 -43.06 -31.57
CA THR A 324 -42.02 -42.88 -31.40
C THR A 324 -41.29 -42.90 -32.75
N SER A 325 -40.71 -41.77 -33.14
CA SER A 325 -39.57 -41.73 -34.06
C SER A 325 -38.73 -40.52 -33.67
N GLY A 326 -37.51 -40.77 -33.18
CA GLY A 326 -36.59 -39.73 -32.76
C GLY A 326 -36.09 -38.96 -33.99
N SER A 327 -36.48 -37.69 -34.08
CA SER A 327 -35.83 -36.73 -34.98
C SER A 327 -34.99 -35.80 -34.11
N TYR A 328 -33.70 -35.79 -34.39
CA TYR A 328 -32.64 -35.11 -33.64
C TYR A 328 -32.50 -33.61 -34.00
N ASP A 329 -33.51 -33.00 -34.61
CA ASP A 329 -33.21 -31.95 -35.61
C ASP A 329 -33.70 -30.54 -35.32
N ASN A 330 -34.18 -30.21 -34.12
CA ASN A 330 -34.56 -28.82 -33.85
C ASN A 330 -34.05 -28.32 -32.50
N TYR A 331 -33.07 -27.42 -32.53
CA TYR A 331 -32.72 -26.58 -31.38
C TYR A 331 -33.84 -25.55 -31.21
N THR A 332 -34.67 -25.77 -30.20
CA THR A 332 -35.88 -24.96 -30.00
C THR A 332 -35.57 -23.71 -29.19
N SER A 333 -36.44 -22.70 -29.28
CA SER A 333 -36.34 -21.50 -28.45
C SER A 333 -36.37 -21.82 -26.94
N ASN A 334 -36.95 -22.95 -26.54
CA ASN A 334 -36.95 -23.42 -25.16
C ASN A 334 -35.57 -23.96 -24.73
N ASP A 335 -34.84 -24.61 -25.64
CA ASP A 335 -33.48 -25.10 -25.39
C ASP A 335 -32.51 -23.91 -25.23
N TYR A 336 -32.62 -22.90 -26.08
CA TYR A 336 -31.85 -21.65 -25.96
C TYR A 336 -32.13 -20.91 -24.64
N PHE A 337 -33.39 -20.85 -24.21
CA PHE A 337 -33.73 -20.25 -22.92
C PHE A 337 -33.14 -21.03 -21.74
N ASN A 338 -33.22 -22.37 -21.78
CA ASN A 338 -32.64 -23.22 -20.74
C ASN A 338 -31.11 -23.11 -20.68
N ASP A 339 -30.46 -23.01 -21.83
CA ASP A 339 -29.02 -22.80 -21.94
C ASP A 339 -28.60 -21.42 -21.40
N ALA A 340 -29.35 -20.38 -21.73
CA ALA A 340 -29.12 -19.03 -21.21
C ALA A 340 -29.29 -18.95 -19.68
N MET A 341 -30.30 -19.63 -19.11
CA MET A 341 -30.49 -19.69 -17.66
C MET A 341 -29.42 -20.51 -16.94
N ARG A 342 -28.83 -21.51 -17.62
CA ARG A 342 -27.76 -22.35 -17.07
C ARG A 342 -26.37 -21.81 -17.36
N GLU A 343 -26.28 -20.66 -18.03
CA GLU A 343 -25.03 -20.04 -18.49
C GLU A 343 -24.18 -20.99 -19.35
N THR A 344 -24.84 -21.87 -20.11
CA THR A 344 -24.21 -22.84 -21.03
C THR A 344 -24.44 -22.45 -22.48
N THR A 345 -23.56 -22.88 -23.38
CA THR A 345 -23.72 -22.76 -24.83
C THR A 345 -23.82 -24.15 -25.47
N SER A 346 -24.87 -24.39 -26.26
CA SER A 346 -24.99 -25.60 -27.09
C SER A 346 -24.47 -25.34 -28.51
N PHE A 347 -23.71 -26.27 -29.07
CA PHE A 347 -23.30 -26.26 -30.48
C PHE A 347 -23.33 -27.68 -31.07
N ASN A 348 -23.41 -27.78 -32.40
CA ASN A 348 -23.17 -29.04 -33.09
C ASN A 348 -21.65 -29.22 -33.25
N ASP A 349 -21.10 -30.27 -32.64
CA ASP A 349 -19.67 -30.55 -32.78
C ASP A 349 -19.40 -31.14 -34.18
N PRO A 350 -18.67 -30.44 -35.06
CA PRO A 350 -18.41 -30.88 -36.42
C PRO A 350 -17.59 -32.17 -36.52
N SER A 351 -16.90 -32.58 -35.44
CA SER A 351 -16.07 -33.78 -35.42
C SER A 351 -16.83 -35.05 -35.02
N SER A 352 -17.78 -34.94 -34.09
CA SER A 352 -18.54 -36.07 -33.56
C SER A 352 -19.95 -36.18 -34.13
N GLY A 353 -20.47 -35.10 -34.73
CA GLY A 353 -21.84 -35.04 -35.26
C GLY A 353 -22.93 -35.00 -34.19
N TYR A 354 -22.55 -34.87 -32.91
CA TYR A 354 -23.48 -34.77 -31.78
C TYR A 354 -23.58 -33.33 -31.27
N ARG A 355 -24.71 -33.01 -30.64
CA ARG A 355 -24.87 -31.76 -29.90
C ARG A 355 -24.09 -31.84 -28.59
N VAL A 356 -23.27 -30.83 -28.33
CA VAL A 356 -22.47 -30.71 -27.11
C VAL A 356 -22.84 -29.40 -26.41
N GLN A 357 -22.94 -29.46 -25.08
CA GLN A 357 -23.16 -28.30 -24.23
C GLN A 357 -21.87 -27.99 -23.47
N GLN A 358 -21.44 -26.73 -23.47
CA GLN A 358 -20.28 -26.27 -22.73
C GLN A 358 -20.63 -25.09 -21.83
N ASP A 359 -19.97 -25.02 -20.68
CA ASP A 359 -20.17 -23.95 -19.71
C ASP A 359 -19.54 -22.64 -20.22
N GLY A 360 -20.28 -21.53 -20.06
CA GLY A 360 -19.87 -20.20 -20.49
C GLY A 360 -20.65 -19.68 -21.70
N GLN A 361 -20.78 -18.35 -21.76
CA GLN A 361 -21.43 -17.63 -22.86
C GLN A 361 -20.35 -16.83 -23.61
N TYR A 362 -19.67 -17.51 -24.53
CA TYR A 362 -18.65 -16.90 -25.36
C TYR A 362 -19.16 -16.68 -26.80
N ASP A 363 -18.74 -15.59 -27.42
CA ASP A 363 -19.14 -15.21 -28.79
C ASP A 363 -18.55 -16.17 -29.84
N TYR A 364 -17.38 -16.74 -29.56
CA TYR A 364 -16.67 -17.67 -30.44
C TYR A 364 -16.29 -18.94 -29.70
N TRP A 365 -16.56 -20.09 -30.34
CA TRP A 365 -16.20 -21.40 -29.84
C TRP A 365 -15.32 -22.14 -30.84
N TYR A 366 -14.35 -22.90 -30.33
CA TYR A 366 -13.45 -23.73 -31.11
C TYR A 366 -13.36 -25.14 -30.51
N THR A 367 -13.16 -26.14 -31.36
CA THR A 367 -12.95 -27.55 -30.98
C THR A 367 -11.76 -28.14 -31.72
N ASN A 368 -11.00 -29.02 -31.07
CA ASN A 368 -9.93 -29.80 -31.70
C ASN A 368 -10.41 -31.17 -32.24
N GLY A 369 -11.70 -31.46 -32.10
CA GLY A 369 -12.32 -32.72 -32.49
C GLY A 369 -11.93 -33.95 -31.65
N GLN A 370 -11.23 -33.74 -30.53
CA GLN A 370 -10.86 -34.79 -29.56
C GLN A 370 -11.62 -34.66 -28.24
N GLY A 371 -12.57 -33.72 -28.16
CA GLY A 371 -13.41 -33.47 -27.00
C GLY A 371 -13.05 -32.22 -26.20
N ASP A 372 -12.04 -31.45 -26.62
CA ASP A 372 -11.67 -30.19 -25.98
C ASP A 372 -12.33 -28.99 -26.67
N TYR A 373 -12.78 -28.04 -25.86
CA TYR A 373 -13.49 -26.84 -26.32
C TYR A 373 -12.89 -25.57 -25.75
N TYR A 374 -12.83 -24.53 -26.57
CA TYR A 374 -12.27 -23.24 -26.20
C TYR A 374 -13.24 -22.12 -26.57
N GLY A 375 -13.68 -21.36 -25.57
CA GLY A 375 -14.55 -20.20 -25.72
C GLY A 375 -13.79 -18.89 -25.56
N THR A 376 -14.07 -17.92 -26.42
CA THR A 376 -13.48 -16.57 -26.36
C THR A 376 -14.44 -15.50 -26.84
N ASN A 377 -14.30 -14.28 -26.32
CA ASN A 377 -15.00 -13.08 -26.79
C ASN A 377 -14.12 -12.20 -27.68
N ASP A 378 -12.87 -12.61 -27.95
CA ASP A 378 -11.96 -11.87 -28.81
C ASP A 378 -12.20 -12.21 -30.29
N VAL A 379 -12.74 -11.24 -31.02
CA VAL A 379 -13.01 -11.33 -32.47
C VAL A 379 -11.75 -11.54 -33.33
N ASN A 380 -10.57 -11.18 -32.81
CA ASN A 380 -9.30 -11.35 -33.52
C ASN A 380 -8.53 -12.59 -33.06
N PHE A 381 -9.14 -13.45 -32.25
CA PHE A 381 -8.50 -14.66 -31.77
C PHE A 381 -8.10 -15.58 -32.93
N ASN A 382 -6.82 -15.94 -32.97
CA ASN A 382 -6.30 -16.88 -33.96
C ASN A 382 -6.22 -18.30 -33.37
N PRO A 383 -7.06 -19.25 -33.80
CA PRO A 383 -7.09 -20.61 -33.26
C PRO A 383 -5.79 -21.40 -33.53
N SER A 384 -4.96 -20.99 -34.50
CA SER A 384 -3.65 -21.62 -34.75
C SER A 384 -2.61 -21.38 -33.64
N THR A 385 -2.94 -20.55 -32.64
CA THR A 385 -2.11 -20.33 -31.45
C THR A 385 -2.30 -21.41 -30.39
N LEU A 386 -3.37 -22.20 -30.49
CA LEU A 386 -3.60 -23.38 -29.65
C LEU A 386 -2.89 -24.59 -30.25
N GLN A 387 -2.40 -25.48 -29.38
CA GLN A 387 -1.76 -26.71 -29.82
C GLN A 387 -2.84 -27.70 -30.30
N GLY A 388 -2.84 -28.04 -31.60
CA GLY A 388 -3.78 -28.98 -32.22
C GLY A 388 -4.53 -28.39 -33.42
N ASP A 389 -5.36 -29.21 -34.07
CA ASP A 389 -6.16 -28.81 -35.23
C ASP A 389 -7.50 -28.22 -34.77
N TRP A 390 -7.46 -26.95 -34.34
CA TRP A 390 -8.63 -26.24 -33.82
C TRP A 390 -9.46 -25.64 -34.95
N GLN A 391 -10.75 -25.97 -34.97
CA GLN A 391 -11.73 -25.43 -35.92
C GLN A 391 -12.89 -24.77 -35.17
N GLN A 392 -13.53 -23.80 -35.81
CA GLN A 392 -14.63 -23.06 -35.21
C GLN A 392 -15.88 -23.96 -35.09
N ALA A 393 -16.44 -24.00 -33.89
CA ALA A 393 -17.75 -24.59 -33.61
C ALA A 393 -18.80 -23.46 -33.61
N GLN A 394 -19.92 -23.69 -34.29
CA GLN A 394 -20.99 -22.68 -34.40
C GLN A 394 -22.04 -22.92 -33.31
N PRO A 395 -22.25 -21.95 -32.40
CA PRO A 395 -23.36 -21.99 -31.45
C PRO A 395 -24.69 -22.20 -32.16
N LEU A 396 -25.52 -23.07 -31.60
CA LEU A 396 -26.87 -23.27 -32.10
C LEU A 396 -27.72 -22.05 -31.74
N THR A 397 -28.52 -21.62 -32.71
CA THR A 397 -29.49 -20.54 -32.51
C THR A 397 -30.89 -21.08 -32.77
N PRO A 398 -31.93 -20.55 -32.11
CA PRO A 398 -33.29 -21.03 -32.32
C PRO A 398 -33.68 -21.02 -33.79
N GLY A 399 -34.03 -22.18 -34.34
CA GLY A 399 -34.38 -22.32 -35.77
C GLY A 399 -33.21 -22.49 -36.72
N SER A 400 -31.99 -22.70 -36.23
CA SER A 400 -30.89 -23.20 -37.06
C SER A 400 -31.11 -24.69 -37.32
N ASP A 401 -31.56 -25.04 -38.52
CA ASP A 401 -31.51 -26.42 -39.01
C ASP A 401 -30.04 -26.86 -39.04
N GLY A 402 -29.72 -27.92 -38.31
CA GLY A 402 -28.42 -28.57 -38.42
C GLY A 402 -28.26 -29.09 -39.85
N TYR A 403 -27.22 -28.64 -40.55
CA TYR A 403 -26.82 -29.25 -41.82
C TYR A 403 -26.28 -30.66 -41.61
#